data_AF-A0A2N5KNN5-F1
#
_entry.id   AF-A0A2N5KNN5-F1
#
_cell.length_a   1.000
_cell.length_b   1.000
_cell.length_c   1.000
_cell.angle_alpha   90.00
_cell.angle_beta   90.00
_cell.angle_gamma   90.00
#
_symmetry.space_group_name_H-M   'P 1'
#
loop_
_entity.id
_entity.type
_entity.pdbx_description
1 polymer ?
#
loop_
_entity_poly.entity_id
_entity_poly.type
_entity_poly.pdbx_seq_one_letter_code
_entity_poly.pdbx_strand_id
1 'polypeptide(L)' 'MLLSATGDAAGLGEEPKLFVASEGEGMAGEVRRMAEEAPGDRNEVLVLPGDAHAQAIFETEEGERLMETILERLEEYG' A
#
# COMPACT_ATOMS: atom_id res chain seq x y z
N MET A 1 8.80 5.44 -7.53
CA MET A 1 8.08 4.77 -6.42
C MET A 1 8.72 3.42 -6.11
N LEU A 2 8.97 3.12 -4.84
CA LEU A 2 9.59 1.86 -4.38
C LEU A 2 8.53 1.04 -3.61
N LEU A 3 8.28 -0.19 -4.05
CA LEU A 3 7.41 -1.15 -3.37
C LEU A 3 8.23 -1.83 -2.26
N SER A 4 8.07 -1.41 -1.00
CA SER A 4 8.72 -2.05 0.15
C SER A 4 7.83 -3.16 0.71
N ALA A 5 8.29 -4.40 0.67
CA ALA A 5 7.60 -5.57 1.21
C ALA A 5 7.74 -5.72 2.74
N THR A 6 8.57 -4.89 3.37
CA THR A 6 9.07 -5.13 4.73
C THR A 6 8.79 -3.97 5.66
N GLY A 7 7.56 -3.45 5.72
CA GLY A 7 7.05 -2.63 6.84
C GLY A 7 7.78 -1.33 7.20
N ASP A 8 8.94 -1.05 6.61
CA ASP A 8 9.79 0.09 6.89
C ASP A 8 9.91 0.89 5.61
N ALA A 9 9.05 1.89 5.51
CA ALA A 9 9.08 2.90 4.48
C ALA A 9 9.86 4.15 4.93
N ALA A 10 10.49 4.14 6.12
CA ALA A 10 11.21 5.30 6.66
C ALA A 10 12.41 5.68 5.78
N GLY A 11 13.05 4.68 5.13
CA GLY A 11 14.13 4.90 4.18
C GLY A 11 13.73 5.60 2.88
N LEU A 12 12.42 5.75 2.61
CA LEU A 12 11.91 6.37 1.39
C LEU A 12 11.75 7.89 1.48
N GLY A 13 11.97 8.51 2.64
CA GLY A 13 11.89 9.97 2.80
C GLY A 13 10.54 10.54 2.32
N GLU A 14 10.57 11.63 1.55
CA GLU A 14 9.37 12.31 1.03
C GLU A 14 8.78 11.68 -0.24
N GLU A 15 9.35 10.58 -0.74
CA GLU A 15 8.84 9.90 -1.93
C GLU A 15 7.38 9.46 -1.75
N PRO A 16 6.52 9.50 -2.78
CA PRO A 16 5.14 9.02 -2.68
C PRO A 16 5.08 7.53 -2.30
N LYS A 17 4.17 7.18 -1.38
CA LYS A 17 4.03 5.82 -0.83
C LYS A 17 2.58 5.35 -0.93
N LEU A 18 2.42 4.06 -1.16
CA LEU A 18 1.14 3.35 -1.09
C LEU A 18 1.26 2.23 -0.06
N PHE A 19 0.45 2.30 1.00
CA PHE A 19 0.34 1.28 2.03
C PHE A 19 -0.89 0.42 1.75
N VAL A 20 -0.72 -0.91 1.69
CA VAL A 20 -1.78 -1.84 1.29
C VAL A 20 -1.98 -2.89 2.38
N ALA A 21 -3.23 -3.19 2.70
CA ALA A 21 -3.63 -4.30 3.56
C ALA A 21 -4.99 -4.85 3.15
N SER A 22 -5.27 -6.10 3.53
CA SER A 22 -6.62 -6.67 3.45
C SER A 22 -7.36 -6.51 4.78
N GLU A 23 -8.68 -6.38 4.72
CA GLU A 23 -9.54 -6.13 5.89
C GLU A 23 -9.38 -7.18 7.00
N GLY A 24 -9.30 -8.47 6.62
CA GLY A 24 -9.25 -9.58 7.56
C GLY A 24 -7.88 -9.89 8.14
N GLU A 25 -6.81 -9.24 7.66
CA GLU A 25 -5.47 -9.40 8.25
C GLU A 25 -5.37 -8.70 9.62
N GLY A 26 -6.33 -7.84 9.96
CA GLY A 26 -6.28 -6.99 11.17
C GLY A 26 -5.24 -5.87 11.09
N MET A 27 -4.60 -5.67 9.94
CA MET A 27 -3.52 -4.71 9.73
C MET A 27 -4.03 -3.31 9.31
N ALA A 28 -5.31 -3.17 8.98
CA ALA A 28 -5.89 -1.92 8.48
C ALA A 28 -5.66 -0.70 9.40
N GLY A 29 -5.61 -0.90 10.72
CA GLY A 29 -5.29 0.17 11.67
C GLY A 29 -3.81 0.57 11.64
N GLU A 30 -2.93 -0.43 11.52
CA GLU A 30 -1.49 -0.21 11.50
C GLU A 30 -1.03 0.47 10.21
N VAL A 31 -1.52 0.05 9.04
CA VAL A 31 -1.15 0.67 7.76
C VAL A 31 -1.62 2.13 7.67
N ARG A 32 -2.74 2.49 8.29
CA ARG A 32 -3.19 3.89 8.39
C ARG A 32 -2.25 4.71 9.24
N ARG A 33 -1.90 4.21 10.42
CA ARG A 33 -0.92 4.86 11.31
C ARG A 33 0.42 5.04 10.61
N MET A 34 0.89 4.03 9.88
CA MET A 34 2.14 4.13 9.11
C MET A 34 2.09 5.19 8.01
N ALA A 35 0.97 5.32 7.30
CA ALA A 35 0.82 6.35 6.27
C ALA A 35 0.81 7.77 6.86
N GLU A 36 0.18 7.95 8.02
CA GLU A 36 0.14 9.23 8.76
C GLU A 36 1.51 9.63 9.33
N GLU A 37 2.30 8.67 9.81
CA GLU A 37 3.62 8.91 10.41
C GLU A 37 4.76 8.98 9.38
N ALA A 38 4.57 8.40 8.20
CA ALA A 38 5.61 8.39 7.17
C ALA A 38 5.88 9.80 6.63
N PRO A 39 7.13 10.15 6.29
CA PRO A 39 7.43 11.47 5.73
C PRO A 39 6.78 11.67 4.35
N GLY A 40 6.55 12.93 3.98
CA GLY A 40 5.99 13.32 2.68
C GLY A 40 4.46 13.38 2.65
N ASP A 41 3.94 14.26 1.78
CA ASP A 41 2.51 14.60 1.74
C ASP A 41 1.67 13.68 0.82
N ARG A 42 2.32 12.67 0.22
CA ARG A 42 1.74 11.79 -0.82
C ARG A 42 1.71 10.32 -0.40
N ASN A 43 1.41 10.11 0.87
CA ASN A 43 1.22 8.79 1.46
C ASN A 43 -0.25 8.42 1.43
N GLU A 44 -0.56 7.25 0.86
CA GLU A 44 -1.94 6.79 0.71
C GLU A 44 -2.11 5.36 1.23
N VAL A 45 -3.36 5.05 1.60
CA VAL A 45 -3.74 3.75 2.15
C VAL A 45 -4.81 3.14 1.27
N LEU A 46 -4.56 1.91 0.84
CA LEU A 46 -5.55 1.07 0.18
C LEU A 46 -5.86 -0.14 1.07
N VAL A 47 -7.10 -0.21 1.54
CA VAL A 47 -7.60 -1.39 2.26
C VAL A 47 -8.51 -2.17 1.32
N LEU A 48 -8.19 -3.44 1.08
CA LEU A 48 -8.89 -4.31 0.15
C LEU A 48 -9.73 -5.36 0.92
N PRO A 49 -10.92 -5.73 0.41
CA PRO A 49 -11.69 -6.84 0.95
C PRO A 49 -10.89 -8.15 1.02
N GLY A 50 -11.23 -9.00 2.00
CA GLY A 50 -10.69 -10.34 2.15
C GLY A 50 -9.54 -10.45 3.16
N ASP A 51 -8.87 -11.61 3.12
CA ASP A 51 -7.91 -12.04 4.15
C ASP A 51 -6.51 -12.32 3.58
N ALA A 52 -6.31 -12.06 2.28
CA ALA A 52 -5.06 -12.40 1.61
C ALA A 52 -3.92 -11.49 2.08
N HIS A 53 -2.76 -12.09 2.35
CA HIS A 53 -1.62 -11.39 2.91
C HIS A 53 -0.65 -10.87 1.83
N ALA A 54 -0.34 -9.57 1.88
CA ALA A 54 0.69 -8.92 1.06
C ALA A 54 0.59 -9.30 -0.44
N GLN A 55 1.61 -9.95 -1.01
CA GLN A 55 1.61 -10.32 -2.42
C GLN A 55 0.53 -11.35 -2.80
N ALA A 56 -0.02 -12.10 -1.84
CA ALA A 56 -1.10 -13.05 -2.11
C ALA A 56 -2.37 -12.35 -2.57
N ILE A 57 -2.52 -11.04 -2.32
CA ILE A 57 -3.66 -10.24 -2.81
C ILE A 57 -3.74 -10.29 -4.33
N PHE A 58 -2.60 -10.35 -5.04
CA PHE A 58 -2.59 -10.44 -6.51
C PHE A 58 -3.21 -11.73 -7.06
N GLU A 59 -3.35 -12.77 -6.24
CA GLU A 59 -3.99 -14.04 -6.62
C GLU A 59 -5.49 -14.06 -6.28
N THR A 60 -6.03 -12.96 -5.77
CA THR A 60 -7.45 -12.81 -5.41
C THR A 60 -8.24 -12.01 -6.43
N GLU A 61 -9.55 -11.90 -6.22
CA GLU A 61 -10.43 -11.00 -6.99
C GLU A 61 -10.01 -9.52 -6.90
N GLU A 62 -9.33 -9.12 -5.82
CA GLU A 62 -8.82 -7.75 -5.64
C GLU A 62 -7.46 -7.52 -6.32
N GLY A 63 -6.85 -8.56 -6.90
CA GLY A 63 -5.53 -8.47 -7.51
C GLY A 63 -5.46 -7.50 -8.70
N GLU A 64 -6.51 -7.48 -9.53
CA GLU A 64 -6.63 -6.55 -10.66
C GLU A 64 -6.72 -5.10 -10.17
N ARG A 65 -7.60 -4.84 -9.19
CA ARG A 65 -7.76 -3.52 -8.56
C ARG A 65 -6.47 -3.02 -7.91
N LEU A 66 -5.72 -3.91 -7.23
CA LEU A 66 -4.43 -3.56 -6.65
C LEU A 66 -3.43 -3.16 -7.74
N MET A 67 -3.38 -3.91 -8.85
CA MET A 67 -2.49 -3.61 -9.97
C MET A 67 -2.84 -2.28 -10.64
N GLU A 68 -4.12 -2.03 -10.93
CA GLU A 68 -4.60 -0.77 -11.49
C GLU A 68 -4.19 0.42 -10.60
N THR A 69 -4.42 0.32 -9.29
CA THR A 69 -4.04 1.37 -8.35
C THR A 69 -2.52 1.64 -8.38
N ILE A 70 -1.70 0.59 -8.44
CA ILE A 70 -0.24 0.74 -8.53
C ILE A 70 0.15 1.47 -9.83
N LEU A 71 -0.45 1.07 -10.97
CA LEU A 71 -0.17 1.67 -12.27
C LEU A 71 -0.59 3.15 -12.32
N GLU A 72 -1.79 3.48 -11.86
CA GLU A 72 -2.28 4.87 -11.78
C GLU A 72 -1.30 5.75 -10.98
N ARG A 73 -0.80 5.24 -9.86
CA ARG A 73 0.18 5.98 -9.05
C ARG A 73 1.53 6.12 -9.73
N LEU A 74 1.97 5.09 -10.47
CA LEU A 74 3.19 5.17 -11.26
C LEU A 74 3.05 6.17 -12.41
N GLU A 75 1.87 6.35 -12.98
CA GLU A 75 1.61 7.38 -13.99
C GLU A 75 1.57 8.78 -13.38
N GLU A 76 1.00 8.92 -12.17
CA GLU A 76 0.90 10.21 -11.48
C GLU A 76 2.26 10.75 -10.98
N TYR A 77 3.17 9.84 -10.58
CA TYR A 77 4.43 10.19 -9.90
C TYR A 77 5.70 9.65 -10.58
N GLY A 78 5.58 9.03 -11.75
CA GLY A 78 6.69 8.44 -12.53
C GLY A 78 7.39 9.39 -13.49
#